data_AF-A0A2K3KZ51-F1
#
_entry.id   AF-A0A2K3KZ51-F1
#
_cell.length_a   1.000
_cell.length_b   1.000
_cell.length_c   1.000
_cell.angle_alpha   90.00
_cell.angle_beta   90.00
_cell.angle_gamma   90.00
#
_symmetry.space_group_name_H-M   'P 1'
#
loop_
_entity.id
_entity.type
_entity.pdbx_description
1 polymer ?
#
loop_
_entity_poly.entity_id
_entity_poly.type
_entity_poly.pdbx_seq_one_letter_code
_entity_poly.pdbx_strand_id
1 'polypeptide(L)'
;MRVVKKFFVASLFMWAIPIAILYAFNNNLLPGVSNLSPYSMTLVSGFLAVISVNIVIAFYIYLAMREPADKHEPDPRFLAEAKASINQSTGDAQQSSQPLKKQQ
;
A
#
# COMPACT_ATOMS: atom_id res chain seq x y z
N MET A 1 13.47 4.89 0.73
CA MET A 1 14.02 3.51 0.70
C MET A 1 13.05 2.39 1.15
N ARG A 2 12.00 2.66 1.95
CA ARG A 2 11.09 1.62 2.47
C ARG A 2 10.33 0.85 1.37
N VAL A 3 9.88 1.55 0.32
CA VAL A 3 9.16 0.95 -0.83
C VAL A 3 10.09 0.07 -1.69
N VAL A 4 11.32 0.53 -1.98
CA VAL A 4 12.32 -0.24 -2.74
C VAL A 4 12.64 -1.57 -2.04
N LYS A 5 12.75 -1.57 -0.70
CA LYS A 5 12.97 -2.80 0.07
C LYS A 5 11.78 -3.76 -0.04
N LYS A 6 10.55 -3.25 0.05
CA LYS A 6 9.33 -4.06 -0.10
C LYS A 6 9.19 -4.65 -1.50
N PHE A 7 9.48 -3.85 -2.52
CA PHE A 7 9.47 -4.30 -3.91
C PHE A 7 10.51 -5.38 -4.16
N PHE A 8 11.74 -5.20 -3.68
CA PHE A 8 12.81 -6.18 -3.83
C PHE A 8 12.48 -7.51 -3.15
N VAL A 9 11.96 -7.46 -1.91
CA VAL A 9 11.54 -8.66 -1.18
C VAL A 9 10.36 -9.35 -1.88
N ALA A 10 9.36 -8.61 -2.35
CA ALA A 10 8.24 -9.16 -3.08
C ALA A 10 8.69 -9.81 -4.40
N SER A 11 9.55 -9.14 -5.16
CA SER A 11 10.14 -9.67 -6.40
C SER A 11 10.92 -10.97 -6.15
N LEU A 12 11.69 -11.02 -5.05
CA LEU A 12 12.40 -12.23 -4.63
C LEU A 12 11.45 -13.38 -4.28
N PHE A 13 10.32 -13.13 -3.63
CA PHE A 13 9.35 -14.20 -3.36
C PHE A 13 8.57 -14.63 -4.61
N MET A 14 8.27 -13.69 -5.51
CA MET A 14 7.48 -13.96 -6.71
C MET A 14 8.15 -14.97 -7.64
N TRP A 15 9.48 -14.93 -7.79
CA TRP A 15 10.22 -15.92 -8.58
C TRP A 15 10.73 -17.11 -7.75
N ALA A 16 11.12 -16.92 -6.49
CA ALA A 16 11.74 -17.97 -5.69
C ALA A 16 10.72 -19.04 -5.27
N ILE A 17 9.49 -18.66 -4.96
CA ILE A 17 8.48 -19.62 -4.49
C ILE A 17 8.08 -20.60 -5.61
N PRO A 18 7.78 -20.17 -6.85
CA PRO A 18 7.54 -21.11 -7.95
C PRO A 18 8.72 -22.03 -8.21
N ILE A 19 9.94 -21.49 -8.27
CA ILE A 19 11.16 -22.29 -8.48
C ILE A 19 11.34 -23.32 -7.36
N ALA A 20 11.12 -22.92 -6.11
CA ALA A 20 11.20 -23.81 -4.95
C ALA A 20 10.14 -24.93 -5.01
N ILE A 21 8.91 -24.63 -5.44
CA ILE A 21 7.86 -25.63 -5.64
C ILE A 21 8.28 -26.63 -6.71
N LEU A 22 8.74 -26.18 -7.88
CA LEU A 22 9.23 -27.08 -8.93
C LEU A 22 10.39 -27.93 -8.44
N TYR A 23 11.35 -27.33 -7.71
CA TYR A 23 12.50 -28.03 -7.17
C TYR A 23 12.11 -29.08 -6.13
N ALA A 24 11.16 -28.76 -5.25
CA ALA A 24 10.67 -29.67 -4.21
C ALA A 24 9.96 -30.89 -4.80
N PHE A 25 9.15 -30.68 -5.85
CA PHE A 25 8.58 -31.79 -6.61
C PHE A 25 9.70 -32.58 -7.30
N ASN A 26 10.56 -31.93 -8.11
CA ASN A 26 11.59 -32.63 -8.89
C ASN A 26 12.55 -33.49 -8.04
N ASN A 27 12.80 -33.13 -6.79
CA ASN A 27 13.66 -33.88 -5.87
C ASN A 27 12.88 -34.78 -4.88
N ASN A 28 11.57 -34.99 -5.08
CA ASN A 28 10.71 -35.78 -4.20
C ASN A 28 10.79 -35.36 -2.71
N LEU A 29 11.03 -34.07 -2.43
CA LEU A 29 11.18 -33.55 -1.07
C LEU A 29 9.85 -33.49 -0.31
N LEU A 30 8.73 -33.60 -1.03
CA LEU A 30 7.39 -33.63 -0.44
C LEU A 30 7.00 -35.07 -0.13
N PRO A 31 6.79 -35.43 1.15
CA PRO A 31 6.37 -36.77 1.51
C PRO A 31 4.98 -37.05 0.89
N GLY A 32 4.85 -38.17 0.16
CA GLY A 32 3.61 -38.61 -0.46
C GLY A 32 3.44 -38.30 -1.94
N VAL A 33 4.30 -37.47 -2.55
CA VAL A 33 4.25 -37.22 -4.02
C VAL A 33 5.15 -38.16 -4.82
N SER A 34 6.02 -38.92 -4.15
CA SER A 34 7.05 -39.79 -4.75
C SER A 34 6.47 -40.99 -5.51
N ASN A 35 5.21 -41.36 -5.25
CA ASN A 35 4.50 -42.46 -5.89
C ASN A 35 3.59 -42.00 -7.04
N LEU A 36 3.59 -40.71 -7.37
CA LEU A 36 2.79 -40.17 -8.47
C LEU A 36 3.44 -40.52 -9.82
N SER A 37 2.62 -40.76 -10.84
CA SER A 37 3.15 -40.88 -12.20
C SER A 37 3.81 -39.54 -12.61
N PRO A 38 4.84 -39.56 -13.48
CA PRO A 38 5.51 -38.33 -13.94
C PRO A 38 4.56 -37.28 -14.52
N TYR A 39 3.49 -37.74 -15.17
CA TYR A 39 2.44 -36.87 -15.72
C TYR A 39 1.65 -36.15 -14.62
N SER A 40 1.16 -36.89 -13.63
CA SER A 40 0.42 -36.35 -12.49
C SER A 40 1.28 -35.39 -11.68
N MET A 41 2.57 -35.70 -11.54
CA MET A 41 3.54 -34.89 -10.81
C MET A 41 3.72 -33.51 -11.46
N THR A 42 3.88 -33.46 -12.78
CA THR A 42 4.00 -32.21 -13.55
C THR A 42 2.71 -31.39 -13.47
N LEU A 43 1.56 -32.05 -13.56
CA LEU A 43 0.25 -31.39 -13.49
C LEU A 43 0.04 -30.75 -12.12
N VAL A 44 0.31 -31.49 -11.04
CA VAL A 44 0.15 -31.01 -9.65
C VAL A 44 1.16 -29.90 -9.34
N SER A 45 2.43 -30.06 -9.73
CA SER A 45 3.45 -29.04 -9.48
C SER A 45 3.16 -27.75 -10.25
N GLY A 46 2.70 -27.86 -11.50
CA GLY A 46 2.31 -26.71 -12.31
C GLY A 46 1.10 -25.98 -11.72
N PHE A 47 0.06 -26.73 -11.34
CA PHE A 47 -1.12 -26.16 -10.70
C PHE A 47 -0.78 -25.46 -9.38
N LEU A 48 0.05 -26.10 -8.54
CA LEU A 48 0.47 -25.53 -7.27
C LEU A 48 1.35 -24.28 -7.46
N ALA A 49 2.23 -24.26 -8.47
CA ALA A 49 3.02 -23.09 -8.82
C ALA A 49 2.13 -21.91 -9.23
N VAL A 50 1.09 -22.14 -10.04
CA VAL A 50 0.13 -21.09 -10.42
C VAL A 50 -0.63 -20.56 -9.21
N ILE A 51 -1.15 -21.42 -8.33
CA ILE A 51 -1.81 -21.00 -7.08
C ILE A 51 -0.87 -20.17 -6.21
N SER A 52 0.38 -20.62 -6.10
CA SER A 52 1.39 -19.95 -5.28
C SER A 52 1.65 -18.51 -5.73
N VAL A 53 1.82 -18.28 -7.04
CA VAL A 53 1.99 -16.93 -7.59
C VAL A 53 0.78 -16.05 -7.26
N ASN A 54 -0.44 -16.59 -7.37
CA ASN A 54 -1.67 -15.85 -7.07
C ASN A 54 -1.74 -15.42 -5.59
N ILE A 55 -1.33 -16.30 -4.66
CA ILE A 55 -1.27 -15.97 -3.24
C ILE A 55 -0.25 -14.85 -2.97
N VAL A 56 0.94 -14.94 -3.57
CA VAL A 56 1.99 -13.92 -3.42
C VAL A 56 1.51 -12.55 -3.93
N ILE A 57 0.85 -12.52 -5.09
CA ILE A 57 0.27 -11.31 -5.67
C ILE A 57 -0.82 -10.74 -4.74
N ALA A 58 -1.75 -11.57 -4.28
CA ALA A 58 -2.82 -11.13 -3.37
C ALA A 58 -2.25 -10.54 -2.07
N PHE A 59 -1.24 -11.20 -1.49
CA PHE A 59 -0.55 -10.70 -0.30
C PHE A 59 0.18 -9.37 -0.55
N TYR A 60 0.81 -9.21 -1.72
CA TYR A 60 1.45 -7.96 -2.11
C TYR A 60 0.45 -6.82 -2.22
N ILE A 61 -0.68 -7.05 -2.90
CA ILE A 61 -1.75 -6.05 -3.03
C ILE A 61 -2.30 -5.69 -1.65
N TYR A 62 -2.53 -6.67 -0.79
CA TYR A 62 -2.98 -6.43 0.58
C TYR A 62 -1.98 -5.57 1.38
N LEU A 63 -0.68 -5.88 1.29
CA LEU A 63 0.36 -5.10 1.95
C LEU A 63 0.45 -3.68 1.38
N ALA A 64 0.26 -3.50 0.07
CA ALA A 64 0.23 -2.18 -0.57
C ALA A 64 -1.00 -1.37 -0.12
N MET A 65 -2.16 -2.00 0.02
CA MET A 65 -3.37 -1.35 0.56
C MET A 65 -3.27 -1.01 2.04
N ARG A 66 -2.44 -1.73 2.81
CA ARG A 66 -2.21 -1.50 4.25
C ARG A 66 -1.17 -0.43 4.55
N GLU A 67 -0.46 0.09 3.56
CA GLU A 67 0.36 1.27 3.78
C GLU A 67 -0.58 2.44 4.10
N PRO A 68 -0.56 3.00 5.33
CA PRO A 68 -1.37 4.18 5.61
C PRO A 68 -0.86 5.24 4.64
N ALA A 69 -1.76 5.78 3.82
CA ALA A 69 -1.52 7.01 3.10
C ALA A 69 -1.05 8.01 4.15
N ASP A 70 0.26 8.25 4.17
CA ASP A 70 0.93 9.16 5.08
C ASP A 70 0.11 10.44 4.98
N LYS A 71 -0.70 10.71 6.02
CA LYS A 71 -1.53 11.90 6.03
C LYS A 71 -0.53 13.01 6.05
N HIS A 72 -0.31 13.64 4.91
CA HIS A 72 0.49 14.84 4.81
C HIS A 72 -0.15 15.82 5.78
N GLU A 73 0.43 15.95 6.97
CA GLU A 73 -0.05 16.91 7.95
C GLU A 73 0.11 18.27 7.27
N PRO A 74 -0.98 19.02 7.04
CA PRO A 74 -0.89 20.31 6.40
C PRO A 74 0.04 21.17 7.26
N ASP A 75 1.03 21.80 6.61
CA ASP A 75 2.10 22.50 7.30
C ASP A 75 1.51 23.46 8.35
N PRO A 76 1.91 23.35 9.63
CA PRO A 76 1.32 24.09 10.74
C PRO A 76 1.38 25.61 10.54
N ARG A 77 2.27 26.12 9.68
CA ARG A 77 2.28 27.52 9.27
C ARG A 77 1.02 27.91 8.47
N PHE A 78 0.56 27.06 7.56
CA PHE A 78 -0.68 27.30 6.81
C PHE A 78 -1.92 27.24 7.70
N LEU A 79 -1.94 26.36 8.72
CA LEU A 79 -3.04 26.32 9.69
C LEU A 79 -3.09 27.59 10.55
N ALA A 80 -1.92 28.08 10.97
CA ALA A 80 -1.82 29.31 11.74
C ALA A 80 -2.24 30.54 10.91
N GLU A 81 -1.79 30.61 9.65
CA GLU A 81 -2.11 31.70 8.74
C GLU A 81 -3.59 31.70 8.32
N ALA A 82 -4.17 30.53 8.03
CA ALA A 82 -5.61 30.41 7.74
C ALA A 82 -6.49 30.76 8.95
N LYS A 83 -6.07 30.35 10.16
CA LYS A 83 -6.75 30.77 11.40
C LYS A 83 -6.61 32.27 11.64
N ALA A 84 -5.45 32.86 11.36
CA ALA A 84 -5.25 34.31 11.51
C ALA A 84 -6.11 35.09 10.50
N SER A 85 -6.19 34.62 9.24
CA SER A 85 -7.00 35.23 8.18
C SER A 85 -8.51 35.24 8.52
N ILE A 86 -9.04 34.15 9.08
CA ILE A 86 -10.44 34.07 9.55
C ILE A 86 -10.72 35.04 10.70
N ASN A 87 -9.79 35.14 11.66
CA ASN A 87 -9.96 36.03 12.81
C ASN A 87 -9.84 37.51 12.41
N GLN A 88 -8.99 37.83 11.45
CA GLN A 88 -8.84 39.19 10.93
C GLN A 88 -10.10 39.65 10.18
N SER A 89 -10.69 38.78 9.34
CA SER A 89 -11.96 39.05 8.65
C SER A 89 -13.15 39.21 9.61
N THR A 90 -13.09 38.66 10.82
CA THR A 90 -14.17 38.78 11.82
C THR A 90 -14.02 40.08 12.64
N GLY A 91 -12.80 40.59 12.80
CA GLY A 91 -12.52 41.87 13.46
C GLY A 91 -12.95 43.08 12.64
N ASP A 92 -12.77 43.06 11.32
CA ASP A 92 -13.15 44.16 10.43
C ASP A 92 -14.67 44.26 10.19
N ALA A 93 -15.40 43.14 10.33
CA ALA A 93 -16.87 43.14 10.24
C ALA A 93 -17.55 43.84 11.43
N GLN A 94 -16.88 43.93 12.59
CA GLN A 94 -17.44 44.57 13.78
C GLN A 94 -17.09 46.08 13.86
N GLN A 95 -16.06 46.56 13.14
CA GLN A 95 -15.61 47.96 13.23
C GLN A 95 -16.14 48.88 12.12
N SER A 96 -16.69 48.34 11.02
CA SER A 96 -17.21 49.16 9.90
C SER A 96 -18.67 49.65 10.07
N SER A 97 -19.18 49.68 11.30
CA SER A 97 -20.50 50.27 11.62
C SER A 97 -20.32 51.58 12.40
N GLN A 98 -19.49 52.51 11.91
CA GLN A 98 -19.55 53.89 12.38
C GLN A 98 -20.64 54.65 11.62
N PRO A 99 -21.69 55.16 12.28
CA PRO A 99 -22.71 55.97 11.63
C PRO A 99 -22.11 57.34 11.31
N LEU A 100 -21.84 57.59 10.03
CA LEU A 100 -21.37 58.87 9.53
C LEU A 100 -22.47 59.93 9.74
N LYS A 101 -22.40 60.69 10.84
CA LYS A 101 -23.13 61.95 11.03
C LYS A 101 -22.31 63.11 10.46
N LYS A 102 -22.90 63.85 9.51
CA LYS A 102 -22.77 65.31 9.28
C LYS A 102 -23.73 65.69 8.15
N GLN A 103 -24.85 66.39 8.39
CA GLN A 103 -25.07 67.82 8.70
C GLN A 103 -24.82 68.79 7.53
N GLN A 104 -25.94 69.38 7.08
CA GLN A 104 -26.20 70.55 6.22
C GLN A 104 -25.74 70.52 4.77
#